data_AF-A0A839QQ79-F1
#
_entry.id   AF-A0A839QQ79-F1
#
_cell.length_a   1.000
_cell.length_b   1.000
_cell.length_c   1.000
_cell.angle_alpha   90.00
_cell.angle_beta   90.00
_cell.angle_gamma   90.00
#
_symmetry.space_group_name_H-M   'P 1'
#
loop_
_entity.id
_entity.type
_entity.pdbx_description
1 polymer ?
#
loop_
_entity_poly.entity_id
_entity_poly.type
_entity_poly.pdbx_seq_one_letter_code
_entity_poly.pdbx_strand_id
1 'polypeptide(L)'
;MRKTTLPTGHYYMVTLQISDSFGGLTSALLERARVFADVAGVPTTILTVEARPSYQQVKARLIEEGHITESVRMLNFHEDIRSRGIAPEAPGWTRLRQPPARGSLMRTAARSA
;
A
#
# COMPACT_ATOMS: atom_id res chain seq x y z
N MET A 1 -13.97 -25.87 13.40
CA MET A 1 -13.72 -24.64 12.61
C MET A 1 -12.86 -25.01 11.40
N ARG A 2 -13.27 -24.61 10.19
CA ARG A 2 -12.47 -24.83 8.98
C ARG A 2 -11.32 -23.81 8.99
N LYS A 3 -10.08 -24.28 9.07
CA LYS A 3 -8.89 -23.42 9.10
C LYS A 3 -8.72 -22.78 7.71
N THR A 4 -9.28 -21.59 7.51
CA THR A 4 -9.03 -20.81 6.30
C THR A 4 -7.57 -20.39 6.33
N THR A 5 -6.75 -21.07 5.54
CA THR A 5 -5.31 -20.79 5.44
C THR A 5 -5.14 -19.78 4.30
N LEU A 6 -4.49 -18.66 4.60
CA LEU A 6 -4.13 -17.68 3.58
C LEU A 6 -2.94 -18.20 2.76
N PRO A 7 -2.88 -17.92 1.44
CA PRO A 7 -1.70 -18.22 0.64
C PRO A 7 -0.41 -17.63 1.25
N THR A 8 0.72 -18.29 1.02
CA THR A 8 2.02 -17.73 1.40
C THR A 8 2.28 -16.46 0.61
N GLY A 9 2.61 -15.37 1.31
CA GLY A 9 2.93 -14.09 0.69
C GLY A 9 3.06 -12.96 1.69
N HIS A 10 3.38 -11.77 1.17
CA HIS A 10 3.37 -10.52 1.93
C HIS A 10 2.05 -9.79 1.70
N TYR A 11 1.34 -9.52 2.79
CA TYR A 11 0.05 -8.85 2.75
C TYR A 11 0.23 -7.37 3.04
N TYR A 12 -0.19 -6.52 2.11
CA TYR A 12 -0.15 -5.08 2.24
C TYR A 12 -1.56 -4.51 2.31
N MET A 13 -1.82 -3.73 3.35
CA MET A 13 -3.03 -2.94 3.48
C MET A 13 -2.65 -1.48 3.28
N VAL A 14 -3.04 -0.95 2.13
CA VAL A 14 -2.64 0.39 1.70
C VAL A 14 -3.72 1.38 2.07
N THR A 15 -3.33 2.46 2.75
CA THR A 15 -4.20 3.61 3.04
C THR A 15 -3.46 4.90 2.76
N LEU A 16 -4.19 5.99 2.49
CA LEU A 16 -3.59 7.31 2.32
C LEU A 16 -2.88 7.74 3.61
N GLN A 17 -3.63 7.68 4.72
CA GLN A 17 -3.21 8.18 6.03
C GLN A 17 -3.91 7.42 7.17
N ILE A 18 -3.38 7.58 8.38
CA ILE A 18 -4.06 7.23 9.63
C ILE A 18 -4.04 8.47 10.52
N SER A 19 -5.19 9.16 10.54
CA SER A 19 -5.40 10.34 11.37
C SER A 19 -5.46 9.97 12.85
N ASP A 20 -5.42 10.97 13.74
CA ASP A 20 -5.49 10.73 15.18
C ASP A 20 -6.89 10.30 15.64
N SER A 21 -7.93 10.72 14.92
CA SER A 21 -9.27 10.17 15.00
C SER A 21 -9.65 9.60 13.64
N PHE A 22 -10.21 8.40 13.61
CA PHE A 22 -10.56 7.72 12.37
C PHE A 22 -11.88 6.96 12.48
N GLY A 23 -12.56 6.83 11.34
CA GLY A 23 -13.85 6.14 11.23
C GLY A 23 -13.72 4.67 10.81
N GLY A 24 -14.87 4.07 10.51
CA GLY A 24 -15.00 2.63 10.29
C GLY A 24 -14.12 2.04 9.19
N LEU A 25 -13.77 2.82 8.15
CA LEU A 25 -12.86 2.35 7.10
C LEU A 25 -11.49 1.99 7.68
N THR A 26 -10.89 2.90 8.45
CA THR A 26 -9.59 2.69 9.08
C THR A 26 -9.69 1.64 10.16
N SER A 27 -10.75 1.64 10.97
CA SER A 27 -10.98 0.59 11.98
C SER A 27 -11.03 -0.81 11.34
N ALA A 28 -11.74 -0.98 10.24
CA ALA A 28 -11.83 -2.25 9.53
C ALA A 28 -10.49 -2.67 8.89
N LEU A 29 -9.70 -1.70 8.43
CA LEU A 29 -8.35 -1.96 7.91
C LEU A 29 -7.41 -2.44 9.03
N LEU A 30 -7.41 -1.76 10.18
CA LEU A 30 -6.59 -2.11 11.34
C LEU A 30 -6.95 -3.49 11.89
N GLU A 31 -8.24 -3.77 12.05
CA GLU A 31 -8.70 -5.08 12.53
C GLU A 31 -8.34 -6.19 11.54
N ARG A 32 -8.47 -5.95 10.23
CA ARG A 32 -8.04 -6.94 9.23
C ARG A 32 -6.54 -7.19 9.31
N ALA A 33 -5.74 -6.14 9.49
CA ALA A 33 -4.29 -6.27 9.61
C ALA A 33 -3.92 -7.13 10.82
N ARG A 34 -4.55 -6.88 11.95
CA ARG A 34 -4.40 -7.64 13.20
C ARG A 34 -4.78 -9.10 13.02
N VAL A 35 -5.95 -9.39 12.44
CA VAL A 35 -6.41 -10.77 12.19
C VAL A 35 -5.46 -11.52 11.25
N PHE A 36 -4.97 -10.88 10.19
CA PHE A 36 -4.03 -11.52 9.26
C PHE A 36 -2.70 -11.85 9.95
N ALA A 37 -2.18 -10.92 10.76
CA ALA A 37 -0.93 -11.12 11.49
C ALA A 37 -1.07 -12.18 12.60
N ASP A 38 -2.07 -12.05 13.47
CA ASP A 38 -2.14 -12.81 14.72
C ASP A 38 -2.91 -14.12 14.58
N VAL A 39 -3.98 -14.15 13.77
CA VAL A 39 -4.83 -15.34 13.62
C VAL A 39 -4.37 -16.19 12.43
N ALA A 40 -4.09 -15.55 11.29
CA ALA A 40 -3.63 -16.28 10.10
C ALA A 40 -2.11 -16.50 10.08
N GLY A 41 -1.35 -15.79 10.92
CA GLY A 41 0.10 -15.97 11.03
C GLY A 41 0.88 -15.53 9.78
N VAL A 42 0.32 -14.64 8.95
CA VAL A 42 0.96 -14.20 7.70
C VAL A 42 1.63 -12.84 7.87
N PRO A 43 2.80 -12.62 7.21
CA PRO A 43 3.46 -11.33 7.23
C PRO A 43 2.54 -10.22 6.71
N THR A 44 2.14 -9.31 7.59
CA THR A 44 1.16 -8.27 7.30
C THR A 44 1.74 -6.89 7.53
N THR A 45 1.47 -5.96 6.62
CA THR A 45 2.04 -4.62 6.62
C THR A 45 0.98 -3.60 6.26
N ILE A 46 0.85 -2.56 7.09
CA ILE A 46 0.09 -1.36 6.75
C ILE A 46 1.05 -0.40 6.04
N LEU A 47 0.70 0.01 4.83
CA LEU A 47 1.45 0.98 4.04
C LEU A 47 0.66 2.29 3.94
N THR A 48 1.31 3.38 4.32
CA THR A 48 0.76 4.74 4.21
C THR A 48 1.55 5.59 3.23
N VAL A 49 0.90 6.58 2.63
CA VAL A 49 1.50 7.40 1.56
C VAL A 49 1.39 8.90 1.81
N GLU A 50 0.96 9.33 3.00
CA GLU A 50 1.01 10.74 3.38
C GLU A 50 2.43 11.19 3.79
N ALA A 51 2.70 12.49 3.66
CA ALA A 51 3.97 13.11 4.04
C ALA A 51 4.03 13.44 5.55
N ARG A 52 3.88 12.45 6.42
CA ARG A 52 4.05 12.62 7.88
C ARG A 52 5.53 12.55 8.28
N PRO A 53 5.97 13.22 9.36
CA PRO A 53 7.38 13.18 9.77
C PRO A 53 7.84 11.84 10.36
N SER A 54 7.00 11.20 11.18
CA SER A 54 7.31 9.92 11.85
C SER A 54 6.05 9.08 12.10
N TYR A 55 6.05 7.85 11.58
CA TYR A 55 5.00 6.85 11.73
C TYR A 55 5.27 5.89 12.89
N GLN A 56 6.46 5.98 13.50
CA GLN A 56 6.78 5.23 14.74
C GLN A 56 5.82 5.62 15.88
N GLN A 57 5.51 6.91 16.01
CA GLN A 57 4.56 7.40 17.03
C GLN A 57 3.14 6.93 16.73
N VAL A 58 2.75 6.89 15.46
CA VAL A 58 1.44 6.38 15.03
C VAL A 58 1.31 4.89 15.36
N LYS A 59 2.35 4.08 15.05
CA LYS A 59 2.38 2.65 15.39
C LYS A 59 2.27 2.44 16.90
N ALA A 60 3.09 3.15 17.69
CA ALA A 60 3.10 3.03 19.15
C ALA A 60 1.73 3.31 19.75
N ARG A 61 1.09 4.42 19.33
CA ARG A 61 -0.27 4.76 19.78
C ARG A 61 -1.29 3.68 19.42
N LEU A 62 -1.29 3.19 18.18
CA LEU A 62 -2.26 2.16 17.76
C LEU A 62 -2.08 0.83 18.49
N ILE A 63 -0.86 0.53 18.96
CA ILE A 63 -0.59 -0.64 19.81
C ILE A 63 -1.10 -0.38 21.23
N GLU A 64 -0.80 0.78 21.80
CA GLU A 64 -1.26 1.18 23.13
C GLU A 64 -2.80 1.18 23.22
N GLU A 65 -3.48 1.65 22.18
CA GLU A 65 -4.93 1.66 22.05
C GLU A 65 -5.54 0.29 21.69
N GLY A 66 -4.71 -0.73 21.44
CA GLY A 66 -5.15 -2.09 21.12
C GLY A 66 -5.73 -2.28 19.72
N HIS A 67 -5.52 -1.32 18.80
CA HIS A 67 -5.99 -1.41 17.42
C HIS A 67 -5.17 -2.38 16.56
N ILE A 68 -3.87 -2.53 16.87
CA ILE A 68 -2.96 -3.49 16.24
C ILE A 68 -2.03 -4.08 17.32
N THR A 69 -1.25 -5.10 16.94
CA THR A 69 -0.21 -5.71 17.77
C THR A 69 1.17 -5.48 17.17
N GLU A 70 2.23 -5.83 17.91
CA GLU A 70 3.61 -5.77 17.41
C GLU A 70 3.86 -6.65 16.18
N SER A 71 3.02 -7.67 15.96
CA SER A 71 3.05 -8.53 14.78
C SER A 71 2.78 -7.77 13.47
N VAL A 72 2.05 -6.64 13.54
CA VAL A 72 1.72 -5.82 12.38
C VAL A 72 2.87 -4.86 12.07
N ARG A 73 3.42 -4.96 10.87
CA ARG A 73 4.40 -3.99 10.37
C ARG A 73 3.70 -2.73 9.88
N MET A 74 4.35 -1.58 10.04
CA MET A 74 3.86 -0.30 9.53
C MET A 74 4.97 0.40 8.76
N LEU A 75 4.66 0.80 7.53
CA LEU A 75 5.56 1.53 6.65
C LEU A 75 4.90 2.82 6.17
N ASN A 76 5.69 3.87 6.01
CA ASN A 76 5.29 5.08 5.33
C ASN A 76 6.22 5.33 4.14
N PHE A 77 5.62 5.59 2.98
CA PHE A 77 6.33 5.79 1.72
C PHE A 77 7.28 7.01 1.76
N HIS A 78 6.84 8.12 2.34
CA HIS A 78 7.66 9.33 2.42
C HIS A 78 8.81 9.19 3.42
N GLU A 79 8.62 8.45 4.51
CA GLU A 79 9.71 8.12 5.45
C GLU A 79 10.75 7.21 4.81
N ASP A 80 10.32 6.19 4.07
CA ASP A 80 11.23 5.32 3.33
C ASP A 80 12.09 6.15 2.36
N ILE A 81 11.46 6.99 1.54
CA ILE A 81 12.17 7.89 0.61
C ILE A 81 13.14 8.83 1.32
N ARG A 82 12.74 9.41 2.45
CA ARG A 82 13.60 10.32 3.21
C ARG A 82 14.81 9.58 3.79
N SER A 83 14.59 8.38 4.31
CA SER A 83 15.64 7.57 4.95
C SER A 83 16.68 7.06 3.95
N ARG A 84 16.24 6.61 2.78
CA ARG A 84 17.12 6.10 1.71
C ARG A 84 17.82 7.21 0.92
N GLY A 85 17.26 8.43 0.96
CA GLY A 85 17.64 9.54 0.09
C GLY A 85 17.16 9.32 -1.35
N ILE A 86 16.85 10.40 -2.06
CA ILE A 86 16.62 10.31 -3.51
C ILE A 86 18.00 10.50 -4.14
N ALA A 87 18.54 9.46 -4.77
CA ALA A 87 19.70 9.65 -5.63
C ALA A 87 19.34 10.71 -6.69
N PRO A 88 20.19 11.72 -6.95
CA PRO A 88 19.94 12.68 -8.01
C PRO A 88 19.66 11.93 -9.31
N GLU A 89 18.53 12.23 -9.95
CA GLU A 89 18.03 11.51 -11.11
C GLU A 89 19.12 11.40 -12.19
N ALA A 90 19.28 10.23 -12.82
CA ALA A 90 19.78 10.22 -14.20
C ALA A 90 18.70 10.92 -15.05
N PRO A 91 19.04 11.93 -15.85
CA PRO A 91 18.04 12.76 -16.54
C PRO A 91 17.24 11.88 -17.49
N GLY A 92 15.96 11.62 -17.17
CA GLY A 92 15.15 10.80 -18.04
C GLY A 92 13.87 10.27 -17.43
N TRP A 93 12.86 11.13 -17.35
CA TRP A 93 11.49 10.67 -17.63
C TRP A 93 11.52 10.11 -19.05
N THR A 94 11.80 8.81 -19.18
CA THR A 94 11.58 8.10 -20.44
C THR A 94 10.11 8.26 -20.72
N ARG A 95 9.79 9.17 -21.65
CA ARG A 95 8.45 9.59 -22.05
C ARG A 95 7.55 8.37 -22.00
N LEU A 96 6.64 8.32 -21.01
CA LEU A 96 5.60 7.29 -20.98
C LEU A 96 5.00 7.29 -22.38
N ARG A 97 5.13 6.17 -23.12
CA ARG A 97 4.56 6.06 -24.46
C ARG A 97 3.09 6.44 -24.31
N GLN A 98 2.69 7.58 -24.85
CA GLN A 98 1.27 7.91 -24.90
C GLN A 98 0.60 6.76 -25.66
N PRO A 99 -0.45 6.13 -25.10
CA PRO A 99 -1.23 5.19 -25.88
C PRO A 99 -1.72 5.93 -27.14
N PRO A 100 -1.71 5.27 -28.31
CA PRO A 100 -2.14 5.93 -29.54
C PRO A 100 -3.55 6.47 -29.36
N ALA A 101 -3.81 7.67 -29.90
CA ALA A 101 -5.12 8.29 -29.85
C ALA A 101 -6.19 7.29 -30.34
N ARG A 102 -7.34 7.26 -29.67
CA ARG A 102 -8.44 6.28 -29.84
C ARG A 102 -8.96 6.10 -31.29
N GLY A 103 -8.49 6.89 -32.27
CA GLY A 103 -8.90 6.82 -33.67
C GLY A 103 -8.02 6.04 -34.64
N SER A 104 -6.89 5.43 -34.19
CA SER A 104 -5.94 4.77 -35.14
C SER A 104 -6.24 3.31 -35.48
N LEU A 105 -7.21 2.66 -34.83
CA LEU A 105 -7.51 1.24 -35.04
C LEU A 105 -8.54 0.92 -36.14
N MET A 106 -9.01 1.91 -36.91
CA MET A 106 -10.08 1.71 -37.91
C MET A 106 -9.67 1.91 -39.38
N ARG A 107 -8.39 1.86 -39.72
CA ARG A 107 -7.95 2.00 -41.13
C ARG A 107 -6.87 1.01 -41.55
N THR A 108 -7.07 -0.30 -41.37
CA THR A 108 -6.35 -1.29 -42.21
C THR A 108 -7.06 -2.64 -42.30
N ALA A 109 -8.38 -2.62 -42.52
CA ALA A 109 -9.12 -3.83 -42.92
C ALA A 109 -10.04 -3.49 -44.11
N ALA A 110 -9.45 -3.01 -45.20
CA ALA A 110 -10.12 -2.95 -46.51
C ALA A 110 -9.09 -2.70 -47.61
N ARG A 111 -8.64 -3.79 -48.25
CA ARG A 111 -8.38 -3.94 -49.70
C ARG A 111 -7.53 -5.19 -49.94
N SER A 112 -8.18 -6.34 -49.88
CA SER A 112 -7.85 -7.49 -50.73
C SER A 112 -9.06 -7.71 -51.64
N ALA A 113 -8.93 -7.26 -52.89
CA ALA A 113 -9.64 -7.74 -54.08
C ALA A 113 -9.01 -7.03 -55.28
#